data_AF-A0A0L8KJD2-F1
#
_entry.id   AF-A0A0L8KJD2-F1
#
_cell.length_a   1.000
_cell.length_b   1.000
_cell.length_c   1.000
_cell.angle_alpha   90.00
_cell.angle_beta   90.00
_cell.angle_gamma   90.00
#
_symmetry.space_group_name_H-M   'P 1'
#
loop_
_entity.id
_entity.type
_entity.pdbx_description
1 polymer ?
#
loop_
_entity_poly.entity_id
_entity_poly.type
_entity_poly.pdbx_seq_one_letter_code
_entity_poly.pdbx_strand_id
1 'polypeptide(L)'
;MQRSRSRLSRTLAALTVTTLGAFLIPGTFAEAVEDPAFKVLLFTKTAAGAYRHSSMDAAIQAFNELGAANDFQVDESDDANVFNTTTLNTYDAVVMLQSSGMVWDTEAQRAAAQAYVRGGHGIVAVHNATDMNIETEFPWWDEVVMGGAHVTAYSSVVSGTAKVADKVHPSTAGLPDRWVRTEEWYNFDENARGDVHVLVTADETTYDAGGAAMGADHPISWCRNAEGGKVWATAMGHETASYSEPVPAAPARRPQVGRRRRGGRLRRHRLPALPEGDAGRRPRPAHAARRGPRR
;
A
#
# COMPACT_ATOMS: atom_id res chain seq x y z
N MET A 1 -68.77 10.44 -61.46
CA MET A 1 -67.87 11.55 -61.86
C MET A 1 -67.82 12.59 -60.76
N GLN A 2 -66.61 12.96 -60.35
CA GLN A 2 -66.15 14.24 -59.79
C GLN A 2 -66.85 14.94 -58.59
N ARG A 3 -65.96 15.27 -57.63
CA ARG A 3 -65.79 16.56 -56.91
C ARG A 3 -66.60 16.82 -55.62
N SER A 4 -65.95 16.47 -54.51
CA SER A 4 -65.27 17.39 -53.58
C SER A 4 -65.96 18.70 -53.11
N ARG A 5 -66.22 18.69 -51.79
CA ARG A 5 -65.91 19.70 -50.74
C ARG A 5 -66.73 20.99 -50.67
N SER A 6 -67.31 21.21 -49.48
CA SER A 6 -67.14 22.36 -48.56
C SER A 6 -68.42 22.49 -47.71
N ARG A 7 -68.49 23.02 -46.48
CA ARG A 7 -67.56 23.49 -45.43
C ARG A 7 -68.49 23.85 -44.23
N LEU A 8 -67.99 23.70 -42.99
CA LEU A 8 -68.22 24.56 -41.79
C LEU A 8 -69.68 24.73 -41.28
N SER A 9 -70.02 24.52 -39.99
CA SER A 9 -69.62 25.30 -38.79
C SER A 9 -70.29 24.67 -37.55
N ARG A 10 -69.57 24.42 -36.43
CA ARG A 10 -69.54 25.23 -35.16
C ARG A 10 -70.94 25.41 -34.52
N THR A 11 -71.24 25.15 -33.24
CA THR A 11 -70.51 24.87 -31.97
C THR A 11 -71.58 24.60 -30.90
N LEU A 12 -71.35 23.76 -29.88
CA LEU A 12 -71.44 24.09 -28.44
C LEU A 12 -71.29 22.82 -27.55
N ALA A 13 -71.00 23.06 -26.27
CA ALA A 13 -70.95 22.14 -25.13
C ALA A 13 -69.55 21.53 -24.87
N ALA A 14 -69.04 21.47 -23.65
CA ALA A 14 -69.41 22.06 -22.37
C ALA A 14 -68.15 22.00 -21.50
N LEU A 15 -68.07 22.92 -20.54
CA LEU A 15 -66.98 23.02 -19.58
C LEU A 15 -67.10 21.88 -18.55
N THR A 16 -66.13 20.96 -18.50
CA THR A 16 -65.90 20.07 -17.35
C THR A 16 -64.45 20.20 -16.92
N VAL A 17 -64.28 20.81 -15.74
CA VAL A 17 -63.00 20.91 -15.04
C VAL A 17 -62.75 19.57 -14.35
N THR A 18 -61.80 18.79 -14.86
CA THR A 18 -61.30 17.59 -14.18
C THR A 18 -59.95 17.94 -13.59
N THR A 19 -59.91 18.21 -12.29
CA THR A 19 -58.65 18.37 -11.53
C THR A 19 -57.97 17.01 -11.42
N LEU A 20 -56.96 16.79 -12.27
CA LEU A 20 -56.09 15.62 -12.20
C LEU A 20 -55.07 15.87 -11.09
N GLY A 21 -55.28 15.27 -9.92
CA GLY A 21 -54.31 15.28 -8.83
C GLY A 21 -53.04 14.54 -9.24
N ALA A 22 -51.95 15.29 -9.44
CA ALA A 22 -50.63 14.73 -9.64
C ALA A 22 -50.11 14.20 -8.30
N PHE A 23 -50.24 12.90 -8.07
CA PHE A 23 -49.46 12.21 -7.04
C PHE A 23 -47.98 12.23 -7.48
N LEU A 24 -47.21 13.17 -6.94
CA LEU A 24 -45.75 13.09 -6.96
C LEU A 24 -45.37 11.94 -6.05
N ILE A 25 -45.05 10.78 -6.64
CA ILE A 25 -44.29 9.75 -5.95
C ILE A 25 -42.88 10.33 -5.80
N PRO A 26 -42.39 10.58 -4.58
CA PRO A 26 -40.99 10.93 -4.40
C PRO A 26 -40.19 9.71 -4.85
N GLY A 27 -39.51 9.83 -5.99
CA GLY A 27 -38.51 8.87 -6.39
C GLY A 27 -37.41 8.88 -5.34
N THR A 28 -37.32 7.83 -4.54
CA THR A 28 -36.12 7.55 -3.76
C THR A 28 -35.02 7.26 -4.77
N PHE A 29 -34.24 8.29 -5.11
CA PHE A 29 -32.93 8.07 -5.69
C PHE A 29 -32.12 7.39 -4.59
N ALA A 30 -31.96 6.07 -4.70
CA ALA A 30 -30.89 5.40 -3.99
C ALA A 30 -29.61 6.05 -4.50
N GLU A 31 -28.88 6.75 -3.63
CA GLU A 31 -27.52 7.14 -3.96
C GLU A 31 -26.78 5.84 -4.30
N ALA A 32 -26.27 5.77 -5.53
CA ALA A 32 -25.39 4.68 -5.90
C ALA A 32 -24.18 4.79 -4.99
N VAL A 33 -24.01 3.82 -4.10
CA VAL A 33 -22.78 3.68 -3.33
C VAL A 33 -21.69 3.42 -4.37
N GLU A 34 -20.79 4.37 -4.54
CA GLU A 34 -19.65 4.22 -5.44
C GLU A 34 -18.75 3.11 -4.89
N ASP A 35 -18.29 2.19 -5.74
CA ASP A 35 -17.35 1.15 -5.34
C ASP A 35 -16.04 1.81 -4.88
N PRO A 36 -15.39 1.32 -3.81
CA PRO A 36 -14.16 1.91 -3.28
C PRO A 36 -13.04 1.91 -4.34
N ALA A 37 -12.13 2.89 -4.26
CA ALA A 37 -11.04 3.02 -5.24
C ALA A 37 -10.11 1.80 -5.29
N PHE A 38 -9.91 1.12 -4.15
CA PHE A 38 -9.19 -0.14 -4.04
C PHE A 38 -9.58 -0.90 -2.75
N LYS A 39 -9.20 -2.18 -2.65
CA LYS A 39 -9.51 -3.05 -1.50
C LYS A 39 -8.24 -3.59 -0.83
N VAL A 40 -8.25 -3.65 0.50
CA VAL A 40 -7.16 -4.17 1.33
C VAL A 40 -7.65 -5.27 2.25
N LEU A 41 -6.92 -6.39 2.31
CA LEU A 41 -7.08 -7.39 3.36
C LEU A 41 -6.19 -7.00 4.55
N LEU A 42 -6.77 -6.75 5.71
CA LEU A 42 -6.05 -6.56 6.97
C LEU A 42 -6.00 -7.90 7.71
N PHE A 43 -4.84 -8.57 7.64
CA PHE A 43 -4.65 -9.88 8.22
C PHE A 43 -3.95 -9.81 9.58
N THR A 44 -4.61 -10.33 10.62
CA THR A 44 -4.25 -10.11 12.04
C THR A 44 -3.98 -11.39 12.83
N LYS A 45 -3.90 -12.54 12.14
CA LYS A 45 -3.66 -13.84 12.77
C LYS A 45 -2.30 -13.88 13.46
N THR A 46 -2.27 -14.51 14.62
CA THR A 46 -1.05 -14.99 15.30
C THR A 46 -1.16 -16.50 15.46
N ALA A 47 -0.08 -17.24 15.23
CA ALA A 47 -0.04 -18.68 15.44
C ALA A 47 -0.31 -19.04 16.91
N ALA A 48 -0.77 -20.27 17.16
CA ALA A 48 -1.04 -20.73 18.52
C ALA A 48 0.23 -20.66 19.38
N GLY A 49 0.16 -19.97 20.52
CA GLY A 49 1.29 -19.76 21.43
C GLY A 49 2.27 -18.66 21.00
N ALA A 50 2.08 -18.06 19.82
CA ALA A 50 2.84 -16.88 19.42
C ALA A 50 2.34 -15.62 20.15
N TYR A 51 3.18 -14.60 20.21
CA TYR A 51 2.87 -13.37 20.92
C TYR A 51 1.81 -12.56 20.17
N ARG A 52 0.79 -12.08 20.89
CA ARG A 52 -0.22 -11.16 20.37
C ARG A 52 -0.04 -9.80 21.03
N HIS A 53 0.27 -8.81 20.22
CA HIS A 53 0.52 -7.43 20.67
C HIS A 53 -0.76 -6.82 21.24
N SER A 54 -0.62 -6.08 22.33
CA SER A 54 -1.73 -5.35 22.98
C SER A 54 -2.27 -4.20 22.13
N SER A 55 -1.47 -3.72 21.18
CA SER A 55 -1.81 -2.62 20.27
C SER A 55 -2.65 -3.03 19.06
N MET A 56 -2.92 -4.33 18.88
CA MET A 56 -3.64 -4.86 17.71
C MET A 56 -5.00 -4.17 17.48
N ASP A 57 -5.81 -4.01 18.53
CA ASP A 57 -7.15 -3.41 18.41
C ASP A 57 -7.08 -1.94 17.98
N ALA A 58 -6.12 -1.18 18.52
CA ALA A 58 -5.89 0.20 18.12
C ALA A 58 -5.36 0.31 16.68
N ALA A 59 -4.54 -0.66 16.26
CA ALA A 59 -4.05 -0.73 14.90
C ALA A 59 -5.17 -1.02 13.89
N ILE A 60 -6.04 -2.00 14.18
CA ILE A 60 -7.23 -2.31 13.38
C ILE A 60 -8.11 -1.07 13.24
N GLN A 61 -8.38 -0.37 14.35
CA GLN A 61 -9.15 0.87 14.32
C GLN A 61 -8.50 1.91 13.40
N ALA A 62 -7.19 2.13 13.52
CA ALA A 62 -6.48 3.10 12.69
C ALA A 62 -6.52 2.76 11.19
N PHE A 63 -6.41 1.48 10.82
CA PHE A 63 -6.56 1.06 9.42
C PHE A 63 -7.98 1.29 8.88
N ASN A 64 -9.02 1.01 9.68
CA ASN A 64 -10.40 1.29 9.30
C ASN A 64 -10.65 2.79 9.12
N GLU A 65 -10.12 3.63 10.00
CA GLU A 65 -10.20 5.09 9.89
C GLU A 65 -9.44 5.60 8.64
N LEU A 66 -8.27 5.03 8.34
CA LEU A 66 -7.52 5.33 7.11
C LEU A 66 -8.31 4.95 5.86
N GLY A 67 -8.95 3.78 5.85
CA GLY A 67 -9.82 3.33 4.75
C GLY A 67 -10.95 4.31 4.49
N ALA A 68 -11.69 4.66 5.55
CA ALA A 68 -12.78 5.63 5.47
C ALA A 68 -12.33 7.02 5.01
N ALA A 69 -11.14 7.46 5.42
CA ALA A 69 -10.61 8.78 5.07
C ALA A 69 -10.00 8.87 3.66
N ASN A 70 -9.64 7.74 3.04
CA ASN A 70 -8.88 7.71 1.78
C ASN A 70 -9.53 6.85 0.68
N ASP A 71 -10.83 6.57 0.80
CA ASP A 71 -11.64 5.90 -0.23
C ASP A 71 -11.14 4.48 -0.59
N PHE A 72 -10.80 3.69 0.42
CA PHE A 72 -10.49 2.27 0.24
C PHE A 72 -11.17 1.39 1.29
N GLN A 73 -11.53 0.19 0.87
CA GLN A 73 -12.16 -0.79 1.75
C GLN A 73 -11.11 -1.61 2.50
N VAL A 74 -11.34 -1.82 3.79
CA VAL A 74 -10.57 -2.72 4.64
C VAL A 74 -11.44 -3.89 5.02
N ASP A 75 -11.05 -5.09 4.62
CA ASP A 75 -11.65 -6.34 5.09
C ASP A 75 -10.68 -6.98 6.09
N GLU A 76 -11.12 -7.16 7.33
CA GLU A 76 -10.31 -7.81 8.38
C GLU A 76 -10.49 -9.33 8.33
N SER A 77 -9.39 -10.08 8.55
CA SER A 77 -9.46 -11.52 8.78
C SER A 77 -8.30 -12.00 9.66
N ASP A 78 -8.59 -12.94 10.56
CA ASP A 78 -7.60 -13.79 11.22
C ASP A 78 -7.68 -15.26 10.77
N ASP A 79 -8.55 -15.58 9.81
CA ASP A 79 -8.68 -16.91 9.22
C ASP A 79 -7.68 -17.08 8.06
N ALA A 80 -6.75 -18.02 8.19
CA ALA A 80 -5.77 -18.33 7.15
C ALA A 80 -6.39 -18.90 5.85
N ASN A 81 -7.64 -19.35 5.87
CA ASN A 81 -8.34 -19.82 4.67
C ASN A 81 -8.54 -18.72 3.61
N VAL A 82 -8.41 -17.45 3.96
CA VAL A 82 -8.38 -16.34 3.00
C VAL A 82 -7.15 -16.39 2.07
N PHE A 83 -6.09 -17.11 2.44
CA PHE A 83 -4.91 -17.32 1.60
C PHE A 83 -5.16 -18.40 0.55
N ASN A 84 -5.96 -18.02 -0.45
CA ASN A 84 -6.18 -18.77 -1.68
C ASN A 84 -6.30 -17.79 -2.85
N THR A 85 -6.04 -18.25 -4.07
CA THR A 85 -6.02 -17.38 -5.27
C THR A 85 -7.32 -16.61 -5.48
N THR A 86 -8.47 -17.25 -5.26
CA THR A 86 -9.78 -16.62 -5.49
C THR A 86 -9.98 -15.44 -4.54
N THR A 87 -9.72 -15.63 -3.26
CA THR A 87 -9.91 -14.58 -2.24
C THR A 87 -8.86 -13.48 -2.38
N LEU A 88 -7.57 -13.84 -2.49
CA LEU A 88 -6.49 -12.85 -2.54
C LEU A 88 -6.60 -11.93 -3.77
N ASN A 89 -7.02 -12.45 -4.93
CA ASN A 89 -7.19 -11.62 -6.13
C ASN A 89 -8.33 -10.60 -6.06
N THR A 90 -9.12 -10.58 -4.98
CA THR A 90 -10.10 -9.51 -4.72
C THR A 90 -9.50 -8.28 -4.03
N TYR A 91 -8.23 -8.36 -3.64
CA TYR A 91 -7.51 -7.31 -2.93
C TYR A 91 -6.34 -6.78 -3.76
N ASP A 92 -6.10 -5.48 -3.63
CA ASP A 92 -4.96 -4.79 -4.23
C ASP A 92 -3.70 -4.91 -3.36
N ALA A 93 -3.91 -4.99 -2.03
CA ALA A 93 -2.87 -5.22 -1.06
C ALA A 93 -3.34 -6.11 0.11
N VAL A 94 -2.39 -6.87 0.67
CA VAL A 94 -2.57 -7.56 1.94
C VAL A 94 -1.66 -6.88 2.97
N VAL A 95 -2.26 -6.40 4.06
CA VAL A 95 -1.56 -5.90 5.24
C VAL A 95 -1.43 -7.04 6.23
N MET A 96 -0.20 -7.49 6.46
CA MET A 96 0.15 -8.39 7.56
C MET A 96 0.41 -7.52 8.79
N LEU A 97 -0.60 -7.40 9.65
CA LEU A 97 -0.56 -6.54 10.81
C LEU A 97 -0.17 -7.33 12.04
N GLN A 98 1.05 -7.09 12.55
CA GLN A 98 1.57 -7.71 13.78
C GLN A 98 1.39 -9.23 13.83
N SER A 99 1.35 -9.89 12.67
CA SER A 99 1.29 -11.34 12.57
C SER A 99 2.53 -11.94 13.23
N SER A 100 2.36 -13.10 13.88
CA SER A 100 3.43 -13.76 14.65
C SER A 100 3.33 -15.27 14.49
N GLY A 101 4.47 -15.93 14.32
CA GLY A 101 4.57 -17.36 14.05
C GLY A 101 4.05 -17.76 12.66
N MET A 102 3.99 -19.07 12.41
CA MET A 102 3.49 -19.63 11.14
C MET A 102 1.97 -19.48 11.05
N VAL A 103 1.52 -18.35 10.49
CA VAL A 103 0.09 -18.04 10.34
C VAL A 103 -0.60 -18.84 9.23
N TRP A 104 0.17 -19.42 8.31
CA TRP A 104 -0.31 -20.32 7.27
C TRP A 104 -0.24 -21.78 7.74
N ASP A 105 -1.41 -22.37 7.96
CA ASP A 105 -1.57 -23.73 8.46
C ASP A 105 -1.19 -24.79 7.41
N THR A 106 -1.16 -24.42 6.12
CA THR A 106 -0.88 -25.35 5.02
C THR A 106 0.10 -24.79 4.00
N GLU A 107 0.78 -25.69 3.28
CA GLU A 107 1.65 -25.33 2.16
C GLU A 107 0.89 -24.62 1.03
N ALA A 108 -0.38 -24.96 0.81
CA ALA A 108 -1.21 -24.32 -0.20
C ALA A 108 -1.44 -22.83 0.10
N GLN A 109 -1.62 -22.48 1.38
CA GLN A 109 -1.76 -21.09 1.81
C GLN A 109 -0.44 -20.30 1.64
N ARG A 110 0.70 -20.90 1.99
CA ARG A 110 2.03 -20.33 1.72
C ARG A 110 2.23 -20.09 0.22
N ALA A 111 1.95 -21.09 -0.60
CA ALA A 111 2.05 -20.98 -2.06
C ALA A 111 1.12 -19.88 -2.62
N ALA A 112 -0.08 -19.70 -2.05
CA ALA A 112 -0.98 -18.62 -2.43
C ALA A 112 -0.41 -17.23 -2.11
N ALA A 113 0.21 -17.04 -0.93
CA ALA A 113 0.89 -15.79 -0.59
C ALA A 113 2.02 -15.47 -1.56
N GLN A 114 2.85 -16.47 -1.91
CA GLN A 114 3.91 -16.29 -2.91
C GLN A 114 3.37 -15.95 -4.30
N ALA A 115 2.32 -16.67 -4.74
CA ALA A 115 1.70 -16.45 -6.04
C ALA A 115 1.06 -15.06 -6.14
N TYR A 116 0.48 -14.56 -5.04
CA TYR A 116 -0.08 -13.22 -4.96
C TYR A 116 0.98 -12.13 -5.19
N VAL A 117 2.13 -12.23 -4.53
CA VAL A 117 3.26 -11.32 -4.76
C VAL A 117 3.79 -11.45 -6.20
N ARG A 118 3.98 -12.67 -6.70
CA ARG A 118 4.41 -12.93 -8.09
C ARG A 118 3.42 -12.42 -9.14
N GLY A 119 2.14 -12.32 -8.77
CA GLY A 119 1.07 -11.74 -9.58
C GLY A 119 1.14 -10.21 -9.70
N GLY A 120 2.05 -9.55 -8.97
CA GLY A 120 2.22 -8.10 -9.00
C GLY A 120 1.50 -7.34 -7.89
N HIS A 121 0.87 -8.05 -6.94
CA HIS A 121 0.11 -7.42 -5.87
C HIS A 121 0.99 -6.95 -4.71
N GLY A 122 0.40 -6.16 -3.80
CA GLY A 122 1.09 -5.52 -2.68
C GLY A 122 1.07 -6.30 -1.37
N ILE A 123 2.19 -6.34 -0.65
CA ILE A 123 2.29 -6.75 0.75
C ILE A 123 2.74 -5.55 1.60
N VAL A 124 2.06 -5.35 2.73
CA VAL A 124 2.43 -4.39 3.77
C VAL A 124 2.72 -5.18 5.05
N ALA A 125 3.94 -5.13 5.57
CA ALA A 125 4.31 -5.79 6.83
C ALA A 125 4.50 -4.75 7.94
N VAL A 126 3.79 -4.92 9.06
CA VAL A 126 3.80 -3.97 10.18
C VAL A 126 4.27 -4.65 11.47
N HIS A 127 5.29 -4.07 12.09
CA HIS A 127 5.90 -4.47 13.35
C HIS A 127 6.19 -5.97 13.41
N ASN A 128 5.50 -6.80 14.20
CA ASN A 128 5.84 -8.22 14.31
C ASN A 128 5.70 -9.02 13.00
N ALA A 129 5.01 -8.51 11.98
CA ALA A 129 5.09 -9.10 10.65
C ALA A 129 6.51 -9.00 10.02
N THR A 130 7.43 -8.26 10.65
CA THR A 130 8.86 -8.21 10.37
C THR A 130 9.70 -9.08 11.29
N ASP A 131 9.09 -9.76 12.26
CA ASP A 131 9.72 -10.70 13.21
C ASP A 131 8.75 -11.85 13.50
N MET A 132 8.38 -12.58 12.43
CA MET A 132 7.39 -13.65 12.56
C MET A 132 7.98 -14.91 13.20
N ASN A 133 9.31 -15.01 13.34
CA ASN A 133 10.01 -16.20 13.84
C ASN A 133 9.60 -17.47 13.07
N ILE A 134 9.68 -17.40 11.73
CA ILE A 134 9.33 -18.47 10.79
C ILE A 134 10.45 -18.75 9.77
N GLU A 135 11.58 -18.05 9.86
CA GLU A 135 12.69 -18.07 8.90
C GLU A 135 13.26 -19.47 8.66
N THR A 136 13.18 -20.37 9.66
CA THR A 136 13.59 -21.78 9.49
C THR A 136 12.56 -22.60 8.69
N GLU A 137 11.27 -22.30 8.83
CA GLU A 137 10.19 -23.09 8.24
C GLU A 137 9.70 -22.52 6.90
N PHE A 138 9.71 -21.20 6.76
CA PHE A 138 9.32 -20.46 5.56
C PHE A 138 10.25 -19.26 5.30
N PRO A 139 11.51 -19.51 4.90
CA PRO A 139 12.52 -18.47 4.67
C PRO A 139 12.10 -17.41 3.65
N TRP A 140 11.20 -17.77 2.72
CA TRP A 140 10.71 -16.87 1.67
C TRP A 140 10.18 -15.55 2.23
N TRP A 141 9.54 -15.55 3.41
CA TRP A 141 9.01 -14.32 3.99
C TRP A 141 10.14 -13.30 4.21
N ASP A 142 11.24 -13.71 4.84
CA ASP A 142 12.34 -12.79 5.14
C ASP A 142 13.15 -12.44 3.89
N GLU A 143 13.40 -13.42 3.01
CA GLU A 143 14.09 -13.19 1.73
C GLU A 143 13.36 -12.18 0.83
N VAL A 144 12.02 -12.26 0.78
CA VAL A 144 11.20 -11.49 -0.16
C VAL A 144 10.64 -10.22 0.47
N VAL A 145 10.07 -10.30 1.67
CA VAL A 145 9.42 -9.16 2.34
C VAL A 145 10.45 -8.32 3.08
N MET A 146 11.32 -8.96 3.85
CA MET A 146 12.35 -8.29 4.66
C MET A 146 13.60 -7.90 3.85
N GLY A 147 13.80 -8.51 2.70
CA GLY A 147 14.98 -8.27 1.88
C GLY A 147 16.23 -8.95 2.41
N GLY A 148 16.07 -10.07 3.13
CA GLY A 148 17.15 -10.86 3.71
C GLY A 148 17.43 -10.59 5.19
N ALA A 149 16.98 -9.44 5.71
CA ALA A 149 17.22 -9.07 7.11
C ALA A 149 16.34 -9.87 8.09
N HIS A 150 16.94 -10.38 9.16
CA HIS A 150 16.29 -11.10 10.25
C HIS A 150 16.45 -10.33 11.56
N VAL A 151 15.41 -10.29 12.38
CA VAL A 151 15.50 -9.67 13.71
C VAL A 151 16.36 -10.55 14.62
N THR A 152 17.31 -9.93 15.32
CA THR A 152 18.23 -10.63 16.24
C THR A 152 18.02 -10.23 17.69
N ALA A 153 17.53 -9.02 17.93
CA ALA A 153 17.24 -8.49 19.24
C ALA A 153 16.30 -7.29 19.10
N TYR A 154 15.77 -6.84 20.23
CA TYR A 154 14.98 -5.63 20.32
C TYR A 154 15.31 -4.89 21.62
N SER A 155 15.13 -3.57 21.60
CA SER A 155 15.26 -2.75 22.81
C SER A 155 14.09 -3.00 23.76
N SER A 156 14.17 -2.50 25.00
CA SER A 156 12.95 -2.21 25.75
C SER A 156 12.10 -1.17 25.01
N VAL A 157 10.80 -1.07 25.30
CA VAL A 157 9.98 0.06 24.84
C VAL A 157 10.57 1.37 25.36
N VAL A 158 11.14 2.18 24.46
CA VAL A 158 11.91 3.37 24.81
C VAL A 158 11.74 4.48 23.79
N SER A 159 11.82 5.72 24.25
CA SER A 159 11.84 6.89 23.38
C SER A 159 13.14 6.93 22.58
N GLY A 160 13.04 7.07 21.27
CA GLY A 160 14.15 7.22 20.34
C GLY A 160 13.76 8.15 19.18
N THR A 161 14.72 8.44 18.29
CA THR A 161 14.48 9.28 17.11
C THR A 161 14.46 8.45 15.83
N ALA A 162 13.39 8.56 15.06
CA ALA A 162 13.35 8.11 13.67
C ALA A 162 13.81 9.23 12.72
N LYS A 163 14.52 8.87 11.64
CA LYS A 163 15.04 9.79 10.62
C LYS A 163 14.51 9.38 9.25
N VAL A 164 14.00 10.35 8.49
CA VAL A 164 13.58 10.11 7.10
C VAL A 164 14.81 10.02 6.19
N ALA A 165 15.00 8.88 5.54
CA ALA A 165 16.10 8.62 4.62
C ALA A 165 15.79 9.09 3.19
N ASP A 166 14.54 8.91 2.74
CA ASP A 166 14.04 9.44 1.47
C ASP A 166 12.87 10.39 1.73
N LYS A 167 12.98 11.66 1.32
CA LYS A 167 11.94 12.69 1.51
C LYS A 167 11.08 12.94 0.26
N VAL A 168 11.32 12.19 -0.80
CA VAL A 168 10.63 12.30 -2.08
C VAL A 168 9.61 11.18 -2.24
N HIS A 169 9.87 10.01 -1.67
CA HIS A 169 8.92 8.88 -1.73
C HIS A 169 7.54 9.28 -1.18
N PRO A 170 6.43 8.86 -1.82
CA PRO A 170 5.08 9.21 -1.38
C PRO A 170 4.79 8.90 0.08
N SER A 171 5.32 7.79 0.62
CA SER A 171 5.15 7.39 2.02
C SER A 171 5.79 8.33 3.04
N THR A 172 6.72 9.20 2.63
CA THR A 172 7.55 10.01 3.54
C THR A 172 7.59 11.49 3.18
N ALA A 173 7.02 11.90 2.03
CA ALA A 173 7.07 13.28 1.53
C ALA A 173 6.45 14.34 2.47
N GLY A 174 5.55 13.93 3.38
CA GLY A 174 4.92 14.79 4.38
C GLY A 174 5.58 14.79 5.76
N LEU A 175 6.52 13.87 6.01
CA LEU A 175 7.11 13.67 7.32
C LEU A 175 8.24 14.70 7.60
N PRO A 176 8.48 15.06 8.87
CA PRO A 176 9.65 15.83 9.26
C PRO A 176 10.92 15.01 9.02
N ASP A 177 12.04 15.69 8.87
CA ASP A 177 13.36 15.06 8.73
C ASP A 177 13.66 14.05 9.84
N ARG A 178 13.19 14.36 11.06
CA ARG A 178 13.38 13.58 12.27
C ARG A 178 12.17 13.75 13.19
N TRP A 179 11.78 12.70 13.89
CA TRP A 179 10.78 12.80 14.95
C TRP A 179 11.09 11.82 16.09
N VAL A 180 10.65 12.18 17.29
CA VAL A 180 10.77 11.33 18.47
C VAL A 180 9.56 10.40 18.51
N ARG A 181 9.79 9.14 18.81
CA ARG A 181 8.77 8.10 18.98
C ARG A 181 9.16 7.17 20.10
N THR A 182 8.19 6.65 20.84
CA THR A 182 8.39 5.54 21.78
C THR A 182 8.11 4.24 21.06
N GLU A 183 9.07 3.32 21.05
CA GLU A 183 8.99 2.10 20.26
C GLU A 183 9.83 0.97 20.90
N GLU A 184 9.50 -0.27 20.55
CA GLU A 184 10.40 -1.43 20.69
C GLU A 184 11.25 -1.52 19.41
N TRP A 185 12.50 -1.02 19.48
CA TRP A 185 13.36 -0.89 18.31
C TRP A 185 14.00 -2.24 17.97
N TYR A 186 13.65 -2.82 16.83
CA TYR A 186 14.23 -4.09 16.34
C TYR A 186 15.60 -3.88 15.74
N ASN A 187 16.56 -4.73 16.13
CA ASN A 187 17.87 -4.85 15.53
C ASN A 187 17.90 -6.04 14.57
N PHE A 188 18.61 -5.90 13.46
CA PHE A 188 18.70 -6.92 12.42
C PHE A 188 20.11 -7.53 12.37
N ASP A 189 20.23 -8.74 11.85
CA ASP A 189 21.53 -9.40 11.59
C ASP A 189 22.34 -8.68 10.49
N GLU A 190 21.64 -8.11 9.51
CA GLU A 190 22.22 -7.34 8.42
C GLU A 190 21.46 -6.04 8.14
N ASN A 191 22.18 -5.09 7.54
CA ASN A 191 21.59 -3.85 7.08
C ASN A 191 20.97 -4.06 5.70
N ALA A 192 19.63 -4.02 5.62
CA ALA A 192 18.87 -4.23 4.40
C ALA A 192 19.16 -3.22 3.27
N ARG A 193 19.87 -2.11 3.55
CA ARG A 193 20.21 -1.10 2.54
C ARG A 193 21.07 -1.71 1.43
N GLY A 194 20.58 -1.59 0.20
CA GLY A 194 21.19 -2.19 -0.98
C GLY A 194 20.25 -3.17 -1.67
N ASP A 195 19.52 -3.93 -0.86
CA ASP A 195 18.49 -4.88 -1.31
C ASP A 195 17.08 -4.30 -1.25
N VAL A 196 16.91 -3.25 -0.44
CA VAL A 196 15.66 -2.49 -0.27
C VAL A 196 15.86 -0.98 -0.46
N HIS A 197 14.77 -0.29 -0.75
CA HIS A 197 14.70 1.16 -0.73
C HIS A 197 14.32 1.64 0.68
N VAL A 198 15.32 2.11 1.43
CA VAL A 198 15.14 2.55 2.82
C VAL A 198 14.38 3.89 2.88
N LEU A 199 13.31 3.91 3.66
CA LEU A 199 12.45 5.07 3.87
C LEU A 199 12.76 5.79 5.19
N VAL A 200 12.98 5.01 6.26
CA VAL A 200 13.21 5.53 7.62
C VAL A 200 14.30 4.71 8.31
N THR A 201 15.16 5.38 9.07
CA THR A 201 16.17 4.76 9.93
C THR A 201 16.01 5.18 11.39
N ALA A 202 16.35 4.32 12.34
CA ALA A 202 16.46 4.69 13.76
C ALA A 202 17.76 5.47 14.04
N ASP A 203 17.76 6.30 15.09
CA ASP A 203 18.95 6.97 15.63
C ASP A 203 19.38 6.32 16.93
N GLU A 204 20.28 5.34 16.86
CA GLU A 204 20.80 4.65 18.04
C GLU A 204 21.58 5.56 19.00
N THR A 205 21.93 6.78 18.60
CA THR A 205 22.50 7.76 19.54
C THR A 205 21.49 8.34 20.54
N THR A 206 20.20 8.01 20.37
CA THR A 206 19.09 8.60 21.13
C THR A 206 18.36 7.63 22.05
N TYR A 207 18.75 6.34 22.03
CA TYR A 207 18.22 5.29 22.91
C TYR A 207 19.27 4.20 23.12
N ASP A 208 19.04 3.29 24.07
CA ASP A 208 19.92 2.12 24.25
C ASP A 208 19.49 0.99 23.31
N ALA A 209 20.27 0.79 22.24
CA ALA A 209 20.05 -0.29 21.26
C ALA A 209 20.58 -1.66 21.73
N GLY A 210 21.24 -1.73 22.89
CA GLY A 210 21.80 -2.95 23.44
C GLY A 210 22.98 -3.52 22.65
N GLY A 211 23.33 -4.78 22.91
CA GLY A 211 24.54 -5.43 22.38
C GLY A 211 24.48 -5.80 20.88
N ALA A 212 23.29 -5.73 20.27
CA ALA A 212 23.06 -6.04 18.86
C ALA A 212 22.81 -4.77 18.01
N ALA A 213 23.28 -3.62 18.49
CA ALA A 213 23.20 -2.34 17.79
C ALA A 213 23.71 -2.43 16.33
N MET A 214 22.93 -1.87 15.41
CA MET A 214 23.23 -1.75 13.97
C MET A 214 24.21 -0.59 13.68
N GLY A 215 24.34 0.35 14.61
CA GLY A 215 25.26 1.47 14.55
C GLY A 215 24.71 2.68 13.79
N ALA A 216 25.54 3.25 12.91
CA ALA A 216 25.27 4.54 12.29
C ALA A 216 24.11 4.52 11.26
N ASP A 217 23.78 3.35 10.72
CA ASP A 217 22.72 3.16 9.74
C ASP A 217 21.86 1.96 10.14
N HIS A 218 20.63 2.27 10.56
CA HIS A 218 19.68 1.29 11.11
C HIS A 218 18.34 1.44 10.39
N PRO A 219 18.14 0.84 9.21
CA PRO A 219 16.84 0.84 8.53
C PRO A 219 15.76 0.19 9.39
N ILE A 220 14.61 0.85 9.49
CA ILE A 220 13.42 0.36 10.22
C ILE A 220 12.15 0.44 9.38
N SER A 221 12.20 1.07 8.21
CA SER A 221 11.11 1.03 7.24
C SER A 221 11.66 1.14 5.84
N TRP A 222 11.10 0.36 4.93
CA TRP A 222 11.57 0.26 3.55
C TRP A 222 10.47 -0.19 2.61
N CYS A 223 10.75 -0.06 1.32
CA CYS A 223 9.97 -0.70 0.28
C CYS A 223 10.88 -1.37 -0.76
N ARG A 224 10.33 -2.31 -1.52
CA ARG A 224 11.02 -2.93 -2.65
C ARG A 224 10.00 -3.51 -3.63
N ASN A 225 10.42 -3.69 -4.89
CA ASN A 225 9.71 -4.56 -5.81
C ASN A 225 10.31 -5.96 -5.69
N ALA A 226 9.54 -6.93 -5.20
CA ALA A 226 10.01 -8.28 -4.93
C ALA A 226 9.18 -9.29 -5.74
N GLU A 227 9.87 -10.16 -6.49
CA GLU A 227 9.25 -11.17 -7.38
C GLU A 227 8.18 -10.62 -8.36
N GLY A 228 8.19 -9.31 -8.66
CA GLY A 228 7.19 -8.64 -9.51
C GLY A 228 6.10 -7.89 -8.75
N GLY A 229 5.91 -8.21 -7.47
CA GLY A 229 5.01 -7.51 -6.55
C GLY A 229 5.68 -6.33 -5.85
N LYS A 230 4.90 -5.64 -5.01
CA LYS A 230 5.36 -4.50 -4.21
C LYS A 230 5.34 -4.86 -2.74
N VAL A 231 6.42 -4.58 -2.05
CA VAL A 231 6.51 -4.74 -0.60
C VAL A 231 6.77 -3.39 0.04
N TRP A 232 6.06 -3.13 1.13
CA TRP A 232 6.36 -2.06 2.09
C TRP A 232 6.41 -2.68 3.48
N ALA A 233 7.44 -2.35 4.25
CA ALA A 233 7.61 -2.89 5.60
C ALA A 233 8.01 -1.80 6.58
N THR A 234 7.54 -1.93 7.82
CA THR A 234 7.99 -1.13 8.95
C THR A 234 8.11 -2.00 10.19
N ALA A 235 9.24 -1.89 10.88
CA ALA A 235 9.47 -2.51 12.18
C ALA A 235 8.84 -1.71 13.34
N MET A 236 8.26 -0.54 13.05
CA MET A 236 7.55 0.28 14.05
C MET A 236 6.09 -0.18 14.21
N GLY A 237 5.52 0.04 15.39
CA GLY A 237 4.11 -0.23 15.68
C GLY A 237 3.85 -1.08 16.92
N HIS A 238 4.81 -1.24 17.84
CA HIS A 238 4.60 -1.98 19.09
C HIS A 238 3.54 -1.31 19.96
N GLU A 239 3.70 0.00 20.18
CA GLU A 239 2.94 0.74 21.17
C GLU A 239 1.52 1.08 20.70
N THR A 240 0.54 0.99 21.61
CA THR A 240 -0.86 1.34 21.32
C THR A 240 -0.99 2.80 20.86
N ALA A 241 -0.23 3.70 21.50
CA ALA A 241 -0.24 5.12 21.20
C ALA A 241 0.15 5.42 19.75
N SER A 242 1.02 4.59 19.15
CA SER A 242 1.52 4.70 17.78
C SER A 242 0.44 4.89 16.71
N TYR A 243 -0.74 4.28 16.94
CA TYR A 243 -1.84 4.24 15.99
C TYR A 243 -2.80 5.43 16.12
N SER A 244 -2.58 6.28 17.13
CA SER A 244 -3.29 7.54 17.35
C SER A 244 -2.39 8.76 17.29
N GLU A 245 -1.10 8.56 17.02
CA GLU A 245 -0.13 9.64 16.86
C GLU A 245 -0.55 10.52 15.68
N PRO A 246 -0.63 11.84 15.86
CA PRO A 246 -0.81 12.73 14.71
C PRO A 246 0.38 12.55 13.79
N VAL A 247 0.14 12.53 12.46
CA VAL A 247 1.23 12.52 11.48
C VAL A 247 2.20 13.64 11.86
N PRO A 248 3.46 13.33 12.22
CA PRO A 248 4.41 14.35 12.60
C PRO A 248 4.51 15.33 11.43
N ALA A 249 4.23 16.60 11.68
CA ALA A 249 4.21 17.60 10.63
C ALA A 249 5.65 18.06 10.33
N ALA A 250 6.01 18.13 9.05
CA ALA A 250 7.21 18.87 8.66
C ALA A 250 7.10 20.33 9.17
N PRO A 251 8.17 20.91 9.76
CA PRO A 251 8.14 22.31 10.16
C PRO A 251 7.80 23.19 8.95
N ALA A 252 6.85 24.11 9.13
CA ALA A 252 6.36 24.98 8.07
C ALA A 252 7.53 25.63 7.34
N ARG A 253 7.72 25.29 6.05
CA ARG A 253 8.72 25.94 5.22
C ARG A 253 8.40 27.42 5.19
N ARG A 254 9.32 28.27 5.66
CA ARG A 254 9.18 29.73 5.54
C ARG A 254 8.86 30.06 4.08
N PRO A 255 7.88 30.94 3.80
CA PRO A 255 7.56 31.31 2.44
C PRO A 255 8.82 31.84 1.77
N GLN A 256 9.28 31.16 0.71
CA GLN A 256 10.31 31.75 -0.14
C GLN A 256 9.70 32.99 -0.78
N VAL A 257 10.17 34.16 -0.36
CA VAL A 257 9.83 35.45 -0.97
C VAL A 257 10.15 35.35 -2.45
N GLY A 258 9.11 35.32 -3.27
CA GLY A 258 9.20 35.06 -4.70
C GLY A 258 10.15 36.04 -5.38
N ARG A 259 11.24 35.52 -5.97
CA ARG A 259 11.96 36.25 -7.01
C ARG A 259 11.01 36.41 -8.19
N ARG A 260 10.57 37.66 -8.42
CA ARG A 260 9.78 38.08 -9.58
C ARG A 260 10.41 37.54 -10.88
N ARG A 261 9.70 36.64 -11.57
CA ARG A 261 10.03 36.28 -12.95
C ARG A 261 9.71 37.48 -13.84
N ARG A 262 10.74 38.09 -14.44
CA ARG A 262 10.58 39.05 -15.55
C ARG A 262 9.97 38.30 -16.74
N GLY A 263 8.91 38.86 -17.30
CA GLY A 263 8.20 38.30 -18.45
C GLY A 263 9.09 38.17 -19.69
N GLY A 264 9.16 36.96 -20.23
CA GLY A 264 9.71 36.65 -21.54
C GLY A 264 8.60 36.13 -22.45
N ARG A 265 8.32 36.86 -23.53
CA ARG A 265 7.37 36.52 -24.60
C ARG A 265 7.58 35.10 -25.12
N LEU A 266 6.50 34.31 -25.15
CA LEU A 266 6.39 33.04 -25.88
C LEU A 266 6.60 33.28 -27.38
N ARG A 267 7.69 32.75 -27.95
CA ARG A 267 7.78 32.47 -29.39
C ARG A 267 7.36 31.02 -29.61
N ARG A 268 6.31 30.83 -30.43
CA ARG A 268 5.87 29.52 -30.91
C ARG A 268 6.98 28.93 -31.80
N HIS A 269 7.60 27.85 -31.36
CA HIS A 269 8.43 27.02 -32.23
C HIS A 269 7.64 25.79 -32.67
N ARG A 270 7.55 25.65 -34.00
CA ARG A 270 7.06 24.48 -34.75
C ARG A 270 7.85 23.24 -34.35
N LEU A 271 7.17 22.14 -34.05
CA LEU A 271 7.73 20.80 -33.99
C LEU A 271 8.28 20.38 -35.37
N PRO A 272 9.50 19.82 -35.46
CA PRO A 272 9.89 19.02 -36.61
C PRO A 272 9.40 17.57 -36.45
N ALA A 273 8.98 16.99 -37.58
CA ALA A 273 8.50 15.63 -37.73
C ALA A 273 9.60 14.58 -37.43
N LEU A 274 9.16 13.44 -36.89
CA LEU A 274 9.97 12.22 -36.72
C LEU A 274 10.24 11.56 -38.09
N PRO A 275 11.44 11.02 -38.34
CA PRO A 275 11.65 10.10 -39.45
C PRO A 275 11.33 8.64 -39.03
N GLU A 276 10.59 7.97 -39.92
CA GLU A 276 10.38 6.53 -39.93
C GLU A 276 11.65 5.78 -40.38
N GLY A 277 11.84 4.57 -39.84
CA GLY A 277 12.62 3.49 -40.45
C GLY A 277 13.99 3.20 -39.82
N ASP A 278 14.16 2.02 -39.20
CA ASP A 278 14.65 0.86 -39.96
C ASP A 278 14.52 -0.43 -39.12
N ALA A 279 14.04 -1.47 -39.80
CA ALA A 279 13.85 -2.80 -39.27
C ALA A 279 15.10 -3.63 -39.57
N GLY A 280 15.61 -4.32 -38.54
CA GLY A 280 16.32 -5.57 -38.75
C GLY A 280 17.79 -5.59 -38.33
N ARG A 281 18.03 -6.15 -37.15
CA ARG A 281 19.08 -7.18 -36.98
C ARG A 281 18.86 -7.95 -35.68
N ARG A 282 18.43 -9.21 -35.82
CA ARG A 282 18.50 -10.23 -34.77
C ARG A 282 19.94 -10.75 -34.67
N PRO A 283 20.54 -10.89 -33.48
CA PRO A 283 21.70 -11.74 -33.29
C PRO A 283 21.28 -13.21 -33.24
N ARG A 284 22.00 -14.07 -33.96
CA ARG A 284 21.86 -15.54 -33.94
C ARG A 284 22.41 -16.12 -32.63
N PRO A 285 21.92 -17.31 -32.20
CA PRO A 285 22.36 -17.98 -30.98
C PRO A 285 23.72 -18.68 -31.18
N ALA A 286 24.59 -18.60 -30.18
CA ALA A 286 25.81 -19.39 -30.12
C ALA A 286 25.52 -20.80 -29.57
N HIS A 287 26.02 -21.81 -30.30
CA HIS A 287 25.91 -23.22 -29.98
C HIS A 287 26.92 -23.66 -28.91
N ALA A 288 26.42 -24.52 -28.03
CA ALA A 288 27.04 -25.46 -27.09
C ALA A 288 28.57 -25.76 -27.14
N ALA A 289 29.16 -25.88 -25.96
CA ALA A 289 30.23 -26.84 -25.68
C ALA A 289 29.94 -27.57 -24.35
N ARG A 290 29.54 -28.84 -24.47
CA ARG A 290 29.57 -29.84 -23.38
C ARG A 290 31.03 -30.19 -23.06
N ARG A 291 31.40 -30.22 -21.79
CA ARG A 291 32.51 -31.04 -21.29
C ARG A 291 32.02 -31.83 -20.07
N GLY A 292 32.03 -33.16 -20.22
CA GLY A 292 31.87 -34.11 -19.12
C GLY A 292 33.15 -34.26 -18.28
N PRO A 293 33.14 -35.16 -17.28
CA PRO A 293 33.93 -35.02 -16.06
C PRO A 293 35.34 -35.59 -16.19
N ARG A 294 36.26 -35.07 -15.38
CA ARG A 294 37.52 -35.74 -15.03
C ARG A 294 37.50 -36.05 -13.53
N ARG A 295 37.57 -37.36 -13.26
CA ARG A 295 38.06 -38.09 -12.07
C ARG A 295 37.90 -37.44 -10.70
#